data_AF-A0A940J6F6-F1
#
_entry.id   AF-A0A940J6F6-F1
#
_cell.length_a   1.000
_cell.length_b   1.000
_cell.length_c   1.000
_cell.angle_alpha   90.00
_cell.angle_beta   90.00
_cell.angle_gamma   90.00
#
_symmetry.space_group_name_H-M   'P 1'
#
loop_
_entity.id
_entity.type
_entity.pdbx_description
1 polymer ?
#
loop_
_entity_poly.entity_id
_entity_poly.type
_entity_poly.pdbx_seq_one_letter_code
_entity_poly.pdbx_strand_id
1 'polypeptide(L)'
;MGLLDRFRRRGGLSRGGPTGSTVRGSDSEDARHLRDWVASRRGVEGFVEPRTTVTEVTLLLVAHDGEWTRRRVPSVQWAHEFANKLGIPSYDAAVVGIPQRMRDWNRQQKQAQNPNRSPNPFSSPPPSQA
;
A
#
# COMPACT_ATOMS: atom_id res chain seq x y z
N MET A 1 16.52 10.56 -53.87
CA MET A 1 16.33 9.97 -52.53
C MET A 1 15.70 11.06 -51.67
N GLY A 2 14.40 10.99 -51.43
CA GLY A 2 13.64 12.04 -50.74
C GLY A 2 13.19 11.64 -49.33
N LEU A 3 12.21 12.41 -48.83
CA LEU A 3 11.33 12.13 -47.69
C LEU A 3 11.89 12.39 -46.28
N LEU A 4 11.97 13.67 -45.90
CA LEU A 4 11.79 14.08 -44.49
C LEU A 4 10.77 15.21 -44.45
N ASP A 5 9.49 14.82 -44.41
CA ASP A 5 8.70 14.75 -43.18
C ASP A 5 8.15 16.13 -42.81
N ARG A 6 7.07 16.52 -43.50
CA ARG A 6 5.70 16.38 -43.01
C ARG A 6 5.35 17.42 -41.95
N PHE A 7 5.11 18.61 -42.48
CA PHE A 7 4.07 19.51 -42.01
C PHE A 7 2.79 18.72 -41.67
N ARG A 8 2.37 18.75 -40.40
CA ARG A 8 0.96 18.93 -40.00
C ARG A 8 0.87 19.27 -38.51
N ARG A 9 1.00 20.57 -38.23
CA ARG A 9 0.25 21.22 -37.15
C ARG A 9 -1.22 21.31 -37.56
N ARG A 10 -2.11 20.67 -36.80
CA ARG A 10 -3.50 21.07 -36.49
C ARG A 10 -3.97 20.04 -35.44
N GLY A 11 -4.19 20.34 -34.18
CA GLY A 11 -4.89 21.48 -33.60
C GLY A 11 -5.89 20.87 -32.63
N GLY A 12 -5.69 21.08 -31.33
CA GLY A 12 -6.50 20.48 -30.27
C GLY A 12 -6.09 20.99 -28.88
N LEU A 13 -6.20 22.30 -28.67
CA LEU A 13 -6.16 22.90 -27.34
C LEU A 13 -7.53 22.72 -26.65
N SER A 14 -7.51 22.26 -25.40
CA SER A 14 -8.26 22.90 -24.31
C SER A 14 -7.63 22.48 -22.98
N ARG A 15 -6.95 23.42 -22.32
CA ARG A 15 -7.35 24.06 -21.03
C ARG A 15 -7.12 23.12 -19.84
N GLY A 16 -6.17 23.32 -18.94
CA GLY A 16 -5.75 24.58 -18.32
C GLY A 16 -6.19 24.55 -16.84
N GLY A 17 -5.24 24.39 -15.93
CA GLY A 17 -5.45 24.47 -14.47
C GLY A 17 -4.14 24.24 -13.70
N PRO A 18 -3.60 25.23 -12.97
CA PRO A 18 -2.31 25.13 -12.29
C PRO A 18 -2.47 24.76 -10.81
N THR A 19 -1.80 23.70 -10.33
CA THR A 19 -1.27 23.56 -8.95
C THR A 19 -0.48 22.23 -8.81
N GLY A 20 0.67 22.28 -8.14
CA GLY A 20 1.28 21.11 -7.47
C GLY A 20 2.34 20.33 -8.24
N SER A 21 3.54 20.91 -8.39
CA SER A 21 4.70 20.29 -9.05
C SER A 21 5.41 19.17 -8.26
N THR A 22 4.70 18.30 -7.53
CA THR A 22 5.34 17.24 -6.71
C THR A 22 4.69 15.85 -6.79
N VAL A 23 3.53 15.71 -7.42
CA VAL A 23 2.72 14.47 -7.33
C VAL A 23 3.29 13.30 -8.14
N ARG A 24 3.85 13.53 -9.33
CA ARG A 24 4.36 12.44 -10.19
C ARG A 24 5.62 11.75 -9.67
N GLY A 25 6.41 12.41 -8.82
CA GLY A 25 7.62 11.84 -8.23
C GLY A 25 7.28 10.80 -7.16
N SER A 26 6.44 11.19 -6.19
CA SER A 26 6.05 10.32 -5.07
C SER A 26 5.39 9.03 -5.54
N ASP A 27 4.43 9.10 -6.48
CA ASP A 27 3.75 7.91 -7.02
C ASP A 27 4.75 6.88 -7.60
N SER A 28 5.85 7.36 -8.18
CA SER A 28 6.89 6.51 -8.74
C SER A 28 7.80 5.89 -7.67
N GLU A 29 8.11 6.64 -6.61
CA GLU A 29 8.91 6.17 -5.46
C GLU A 29 8.12 5.19 -4.59
N ASP A 30 6.85 5.47 -4.32
CA ASP A 30 5.92 4.59 -3.61
C ASP A 30 5.76 3.26 -4.35
N ALA A 31 5.53 3.32 -5.66
CA ALA A 31 5.46 2.11 -6.49
C ALA A 31 6.78 1.34 -6.53
N ARG A 32 7.93 2.03 -6.58
CA ARG A 32 9.25 1.39 -6.51
C ARG A 32 9.44 0.69 -5.16
N HIS A 33 9.17 1.39 -4.06
CA HIS A 33 9.26 0.83 -2.71
C HIS A 33 8.42 -0.44 -2.58
N LEU A 34 7.16 -0.41 -3.06
CA LEU A 34 6.30 -1.58 -3.04
C LEU A 34 6.90 -2.74 -3.85
N ARG A 35 7.46 -2.50 -5.04
CA ARG A 35 8.10 -3.56 -5.84
C ARG A 35 9.30 -4.15 -5.14
N ASP A 36 10.19 -3.30 -4.65
CA ASP A 36 11.41 -3.72 -3.94
C ASP A 36 11.06 -4.52 -2.68
N TRP A 37 10.00 -4.11 -1.97
CA TRP A 37 9.51 -4.79 -0.78
C TRP A 37 8.92 -6.18 -1.08
N VAL A 38 8.14 -6.31 -2.17
CA VAL A 38 7.64 -7.61 -2.65
C VAL A 38 8.80 -8.52 -3.06
N ALA A 39 9.79 -7.99 -3.78
CA ALA A 39 10.91 -8.77 -4.30
C ALA A 39 11.79 -9.37 -3.19
N SER A 40 11.86 -8.73 -2.02
CA SER A 40 12.68 -9.21 -0.91
C SER A 40 11.94 -10.12 0.07
N ARG A 41 10.65 -10.42 -0.15
CA ARG A 41 9.79 -11.18 0.78
C ARG A 41 9.03 -12.28 0.04
N ARG A 42 8.62 -13.30 0.79
CA ARG A 42 7.87 -14.45 0.27
C ARG A 42 6.45 -14.45 0.82
N GLY A 43 5.54 -15.10 0.09
CA GLY A 43 4.13 -15.21 0.48
C GLY A 43 3.46 -13.86 0.72
N VAL A 44 3.81 -12.85 -0.08
CA VAL A 44 3.24 -11.52 0.04
C VAL A 44 1.81 -11.51 -0.50
N GLU A 45 0.90 -10.94 0.26
CA GLU A 45 -0.47 -10.67 -0.16
C GLU A 45 -0.76 -9.16 -0.08
N GLY A 46 -1.50 -8.65 -1.05
CA GLY A 46 -1.93 -7.25 -1.10
C GLY A 46 -3.34 -7.06 -0.54
N PHE A 47 -3.52 -6.01 0.26
CA PHE A 47 -4.79 -5.59 0.83
C PHE A 47 -5.02 -4.14 0.40
N VAL A 48 -6.03 -3.93 -0.43
CA VAL A 48 -6.38 -2.62 -0.97
C VAL A 48 -7.36 -1.97 -0.03
N GLU A 49 -6.97 -0.81 0.51
CA GLU A 49 -7.85 0.01 1.33
C GLU A 49 -8.47 1.08 0.42
N PRO A 50 -9.80 1.09 0.24
CA PRO A 50 -10.46 2.10 -0.59
C PRO A 50 -10.31 3.49 0.04
N ARG A 51 -10.47 4.51 -0.80
CA ARG A 51 -10.51 5.90 -0.35
C ARG A 51 -11.64 6.09 0.66
N THR A 52 -11.32 6.75 1.77
CA THR A 52 -12.32 7.21 2.74
C THR A 52 -12.41 8.74 2.71
N THR A 53 -13.23 9.32 3.58
CA THR A 53 -13.33 10.79 3.76
C THR A 53 -11.99 11.42 4.13
N VAL A 54 -11.15 10.70 4.88
CA VAL A 54 -9.91 11.23 5.48
C VAL A 54 -8.63 10.54 4.98
N THR A 55 -8.75 9.46 4.22
CA THR A 55 -7.60 8.73 3.66
C THR A 55 -7.73 8.52 2.16
N GLU A 56 -6.63 8.70 1.44
CA GLU A 56 -6.50 8.27 0.05
C GLU A 56 -6.46 6.75 -0.06
N VAL A 57 -6.51 6.23 -1.30
CA VAL A 57 -6.36 4.79 -1.54
C VAL A 57 -4.97 4.35 -1.11
N THR A 58 -4.89 3.27 -0.35
CA THR A 58 -3.62 2.68 0.09
C THR A 58 -3.54 1.21 -0.27
N LEU A 59 -2.32 0.75 -0.59
CA LEU A 59 -2.01 -0.66 -0.72
C LEU A 59 -1.17 -1.07 0.48
N LEU A 60 -1.69 -2.03 1.23
CA LEU A 60 -1.03 -2.70 2.33
C LEU A 60 -0.51 -4.05 1.84
N LEU A 61 0.80 -4.26 1.90
CA LEU A 61 1.41 -5.55 1.59
C LEU A 61 1.74 -6.27 2.89
N VAL A 62 1.39 -7.54 3.00
CA VAL A 62 1.65 -8.38 4.18
C VAL A 62 2.35 -9.66 3.75
N ALA A 63 3.55 -9.89 4.26
CA ALA A 63 4.38 -11.07 4.01
C ALA A 63 3.90 -12.28 4.81
N HIS A 64 4.52 -13.44 4.56
CA HIS A 64 4.15 -14.71 5.20
C HIS A 64 4.31 -14.69 6.73
N ASP A 65 5.28 -13.95 7.26
CA ASP A 65 5.57 -13.81 8.69
C ASP A 65 4.77 -12.69 9.37
N GLY A 66 3.98 -11.94 8.60
CA GLY A 66 3.20 -10.81 9.10
C GLY A 66 3.91 -9.47 9.07
N GLU A 67 5.17 -9.40 8.60
CA GLU A 67 5.78 -8.12 8.27
C GLU A 67 4.97 -7.43 7.18
N TRP A 68 4.83 -6.11 7.28
CA TRP A 68 3.98 -5.35 6.37
C TRP A 68 4.57 -3.98 6.01
N THR A 69 4.17 -3.48 4.84
CA THR A 69 4.39 -2.08 4.43
C THR A 69 3.10 -1.52 3.85
N ARG A 70 2.93 -0.20 3.96
CA ARG A 70 1.76 0.52 3.45
C ARG A 70 2.18 1.77 2.69
N ARG A 71 1.65 1.94 1.48
CA ARG A 71 1.89 3.12 0.65
C ARG A 71 0.60 3.62 0.01
N ARG A 72 0.57 4.92 -0.29
CA ARG A 72 -0.52 5.53 -1.06
C ARG A 72 -0.39 5.11 -2.52
N VAL A 73 -1.54 4.92 -3.16
CA VAL A 73 -1.60 4.47 -4.55
C VAL A 73 -2.65 5.27 -5.33
N PRO A 74 -2.50 5.44 -6.65
CA PRO A 74 -3.39 6.30 -7.42
C PRO A 74 -4.86 5.86 -7.43
N SER A 75 -5.14 4.56 -7.39
CA SER A 75 -6.51 4.02 -7.39
C SER A 75 -6.56 2.55 -6.95
N VAL A 76 -7.76 2.06 -6.62
CA VAL A 76 -8.03 0.64 -6.32
C VAL A 76 -7.66 -0.24 -7.52
N GLN A 77 -8.07 0.18 -8.72
CA GLN A 77 -7.74 -0.52 -9.98
C GLN A 77 -6.23 -0.62 -10.18
N TRP A 78 -5.49 0.47 -9.97
CA TRP A 78 -4.03 0.47 -10.06
C TRP A 78 -3.40 -0.51 -9.07
N ALA A 79 -3.93 -0.60 -7.84
CA ALA A 79 -3.41 -1.51 -6.82
C ALA A 79 -3.55 -2.99 -7.22
N HIS A 80 -4.72 -3.37 -7.75
CA HIS A 80 -4.94 -4.72 -8.27
C HIS A 80 -4.08 -5.01 -9.50
N GLU A 81 -3.98 -4.08 -10.45
CA GLU A 81 -3.09 -4.24 -11.60
C GLU A 81 -1.62 -4.36 -11.19
N PHE A 82 -1.19 -3.60 -10.20
CA PHE A 82 0.16 -3.66 -9.65
C PHE A 82 0.43 -5.03 -9.02
N ALA A 83 -0.48 -5.53 -8.18
CA ALA A 83 -0.38 -6.85 -7.59
C ALA A 83 -0.36 -7.97 -8.63
N ASN A 84 -1.26 -7.90 -9.62
CA ASN A 84 -1.33 -8.86 -10.72
C ASN A 84 -0.03 -8.90 -11.54
N LYS A 85 0.58 -7.73 -11.83
CA LYS A 85 1.87 -7.65 -12.52
C LYS A 85 3.02 -8.28 -11.73
N LEU A 86 2.93 -8.29 -10.41
CA LEU A 86 3.91 -8.93 -9.53
C LEU A 86 3.57 -10.40 -9.21
N GLY A 87 2.44 -10.92 -9.71
CA GLY A 87 2.02 -12.29 -9.47
C GLY A 87 1.62 -12.57 -8.01
N ILE A 88 1.21 -11.54 -7.25
CA ILE A 88 0.75 -11.69 -5.87
C ILE A 88 -0.77 -11.54 -5.78
N PRO A 89 -1.44 -12.28 -4.89
CA PRO A 89 -2.88 -12.10 -4.67
C PRO A 89 -3.17 -10.73 -4.06
N SER A 90 -4.33 -10.17 -4.40
CA SER A 90 -4.81 -8.91 -3.82
C SER A 90 -6.29 -8.96 -3.47
N TYR A 91 -6.66 -8.35 -2.34
CA TYR A 91 -8.02 -8.37 -1.79
C TYR A 91 -8.46 -6.97 -1.35
N ASP A 92 -9.76 -6.72 -1.30
CA ASP A 92 -10.29 -5.52 -0.66
C ASP A 92 -10.27 -5.70 0.87
N ALA A 93 -9.51 -4.84 1.55
CA ALA A 93 -9.33 -4.90 3.00
C ALA A 93 -10.65 -4.67 3.76
N ALA A 94 -11.58 -3.90 3.22
CA ALA A 94 -12.89 -3.67 3.83
C ALA A 94 -13.78 -4.92 3.78
N VAL A 95 -13.51 -5.84 2.85
CA VAL A 95 -14.25 -7.10 2.68
C VAL A 95 -13.64 -8.21 3.52
N VAL A 96 -12.33 -8.46 3.38
CA VAL A 96 -11.66 -9.61 4.01
C VAL A 96 -11.08 -9.29 5.38
N GLY A 97 -10.92 -8.00 5.70
CA GLY A 97 -10.24 -7.56 6.92
C GLY A 97 -8.73 -7.74 6.88
N ILE A 98 -8.08 -7.33 7.98
CA ILE A 98 -6.63 -7.39 8.14
C ILE A 98 -6.21 -8.77 8.68
N PRO A 99 -5.22 -9.44 8.05
CA PRO A 99 -4.85 -10.81 8.40
C PRO A 99 -4.27 -10.91 9.81
N GLN A 100 -4.53 -12.04 10.48
CA GLN A 100 -4.11 -12.29 11.86
C GLN A 100 -2.58 -12.20 12.03
N ARG A 101 -1.80 -12.71 11.08
CA ARG A 101 -0.32 -12.64 11.09
C ARG A 101 0.22 -11.22 11.22
N MET A 102 -0.41 -10.23 10.56
CA MET A 102 -0.01 -8.83 10.71
C MET A 102 -0.30 -8.29 12.11
N ARG A 103 -1.42 -8.71 12.71
CA ARG A 103 -1.77 -8.33 14.09
C ARG A 103 -0.79 -8.95 15.07
N ASP A 104 -0.37 -10.19 14.83
CA ASP A 104 0.61 -10.90 15.64
C ASP A 104 1.99 -10.24 15.57
N TRP A 105 2.44 -9.89 14.36
CA TRP A 105 3.65 -9.10 14.13
C TRP A 105 3.63 -7.79 14.92
N ASN A 106 2.54 -7.02 14.85
CA ASN A 106 2.41 -5.77 15.60
C ASN A 106 2.49 -5.97 17.12
N ARG A 107 1.94 -7.07 17.65
CA ARG A 107 2.07 -7.40 19.08
C ARG A 107 3.51 -7.71 19.46
N GLN A 108 4.21 -8.49 18.64
CA GLN A 108 5.62 -8.82 18.85
C GLN A 108 6.51 -7.58 18.78
N GLN A 109 6.33 -6.72 17.78
CA GLN A 109 7.07 -5.47 17.64
C GLN A 109 6.85 -4.53 18.84
N LYS A 110 5.61 -4.45 19.34
CA LYS A 110 5.28 -3.64 20.53
C LYS A 110 5.94 -4.19 21.80
N GLN A 111 6.04 -5.50 21.95
CA GLN A 111 6.73 -6.14 23.08
C GLN A 111 8.24 -5.93 22.97
N ALA A 112 8.82 -6.10 21.78
CA ALA A 112 10.24 -5.89 21.51
C ALA A 112 10.67 -4.43 21.73
N GLN A 113 9.84 -3.46 21.37
CA GLN A 113 10.10 -2.04 21.60
C GLN A 113 9.98 -1.61 23.05
N ASN A 114 9.29 -2.38 23.90
CA ASN A 114 9.01 -1.98 25.27
C ASN A 114 9.23 -3.14 26.28
N PRO A 115 10.46 -3.67 26.38
CA PRO A 115 10.76 -4.81 27.24
C PRO A 115 10.62 -4.49 28.73
N ASN A 116 10.59 -3.21 29.11
CA ASN A 116 10.51 -2.74 30.49
C ASN A 116 9.13 -2.15 30.86
N ARG A 117 8.08 -2.43 30.08
CA ARG A 117 6.73 -1.98 30.41
C ARG A 117 6.16 -2.86 31.53
N SER A 118 6.25 -2.38 32.77
CA SER A 118 5.51 -2.98 33.89
C SER A 118 4.03 -3.11 33.53
N PRO A 119 3.38 -4.26 33.79
CA PRO A 119 1.95 -4.41 33.52
C PRO A 119 1.20 -3.32 34.29
N ASN A 120 0.27 -2.63 33.62
CA ASN A 120 -0.57 -1.62 34.25
C ASN A 120 -1.32 -2.30 35.41
N PRO A 121 -1.11 -1.92 36.69
CA PRO A 121 -1.71 -2.60 37.84
C PRO A 121 -3.24 -2.47 37.89
N PHE A 122 -3.82 -1.65 37.01
CA PHE A 122 -5.26 -1.42 36.86
C PHE A 122 -5.89 -2.16 35.67
N SER A 123 -5.13 -2.96 34.91
CA SER A 123 -5.72 -3.82 33.87
C SER A 123 -6.29 -5.07 34.52
N SER A 124 -7.62 -5.24 34.49
CA SER A 124 -8.27 -6.47 34.92
C SER A 124 -7.77 -7.65 34.09
N PRO A 125 -7.53 -8.83 34.70
CA PRO A 125 -7.16 -10.02 33.96
C PRO A 125 -8.28 -10.40 32.97
N PRO A 126 -7.94 -10.96 31.79
CA PRO A 126 -8.96 -11.46 30.88
C PRO A 126 -9.79 -12.56 31.58
N PRO A 127 -11.11 -12.63 31.35
CA PRO A 127 -11.94 -13.64 31.98
C PRO A 127 -11.44 -15.03 31.59
N SER A 128 -11.22 -15.87 32.59
CA SER A 128 -10.92 -17.29 32.39
C SER A 128 -12.08 -17.91 31.60
N GLN A 129 -11.82 -18.32 30.36
CA GLN A 129 -12.77 -19.17 29.64
C GLN A 129 -12.75 -20.53 30.35
N ALA A 130 -13.88 -20.88 30.96
CA ALA A 130 -14.16 -22.19 31.55
C ALA A 130 -14.44 -23.23 30.46
#